data_AF-A0A433P516-F1
#
_entry.id   AF-A0A433P516-F1
#
_cell.length_a   1.000
_cell.length_b   1.000
_cell.length_c   1.000
_cell.angle_alpha   90.00
_cell.angle_beta   90.00
_cell.angle_gamma   90.00
#
_symmetry.space_group_name_H-M   'P 1'
#
loop_
_entity.id
_entity.type
_entity.pdbx_description
1 polymer ?
#
loop_
_entity_poly.entity_id
_entity_poly.type
_entity_poly.pdbx_seq_one_letter_code
_entity_poly.pdbx_strand_id
1 'polypeptide(L)'
;EQDIQNCLRKKDYNTAIILTLSLNQPHRLLTLFIEVMNAREDEESIMGSKAVDEIIKGMTNEQLEKLLTYIRDWNTNAKHSHVAQTVLNVVLRGFSSEQLLEVNNAKELIDGLIPYTERHYQRLDDLVTQSFIVDYTLHAMNLFDPIKKGVGMEGIEED
;
A
#
# COMPACT_ATOMS: atom_id res chain seq x y z
N GLU A 1 25.63 0.72 11.53
CA GLU A 1 24.34 1.14 12.14
C GLU A 1 24.17 2.66 12.21
N GLN A 2 25.21 3.41 12.62
CA GLN A 2 25.18 4.87 12.62
C GLN A 2 24.96 5.49 11.22
N ASP A 3 25.49 4.90 10.15
CA ASP A 3 25.34 5.45 8.80
C ASP A 3 23.90 5.43 8.28
N ILE A 4 23.13 4.38 8.60
CA ILE A 4 21.72 4.28 8.21
C ILE A 4 20.86 5.27 8.99
N GLN A 5 21.11 5.43 10.29
CA GLN A 5 20.42 6.44 11.11
C GLN A 5 20.77 7.88 10.67
N ASN A 6 21.99 8.09 10.18
CA ASN A 6 22.41 9.36 9.58
C ASN A 6 21.75 9.61 8.22
N CYS A 7 21.60 8.59 7.36
CA CYS A 7 20.87 8.69 6.10
C CYS A 7 19.37 8.94 6.31
N LEU A 8 18.76 8.26 7.29
CA LEU A 8 17.39 8.50 7.75
C LEU A 8 17.21 9.95 8.21
N ARG A 9 18.13 10.47 9.03
CA ARG A 9 18.12 11.88 9.45
C ARG A 9 18.27 12.87 8.28
N LYS A 10 18.90 12.45 7.19
CA LYS A 10 19.11 13.27 5.99
C LYS A 10 18.00 13.09 4.94
N LYS A 11 16.99 12.24 5.19
CA LYS A 11 15.96 11.83 4.20
C LYS A 11 16.53 11.28 2.90
N ASP A 12 17.76 10.75 2.93
CA ASP A 12 18.35 10.10 1.76
C ASP A 12 17.89 8.64 1.71
N TYR A 13 16.63 8.46 1.30
CA TYR A 13 16.00 7.14 1.18
C TYR A 13 16.70 6.25 0.16
N ASN A 14 17.29 6.85 -0.87
CA ASN A 14 17.96 6.16 -1.96
C ASN A 14 19.18 5.37 -1.46
N THR A 15 20.11 6.06 -0.82
CA THR A 15 21.33 5.44 -0.27
C THR A 15 20.98 4.47 0.86
N ALA A 16 19.94 4.79 1.65
CA ALA A 16 19.48 3.93 2.73
C ALA A 16 18.92 2.58 2.23
N ILE A 17 18.13 2.57 1.15
CA ILE A 17 17.55 1.34 0.59
C ILE A 17 18.67 0.41 0.08
N ILE A 18 19.60 0.95 -0.71
CA ILE A 18 20.73 0.18 -1.27
C ILE A 18 21.60 -0.40 -0.14
N LEU A 19 21.91 0.41 0.86
CA LEU A 19 22.72 0.00 2.01
C LEU A 19 22.00 -1.04 2.87
N THR A 20 20.68 -0.94 3.03
CA THR A 20 19.92 -1.88 3.84
C THR A 20 19.77 -3.24 3.14
N LEU A 21 19.62 -3.23 1.81
CA LEU A 21 19.66 -4.43 0.96
C LEU A 21 21.02 -5.13 1.00
N SER A 22 22.13 -4.38 0.97
CA SER A 22 23.47 -4.98 1.07
C SER A 22 23.77 -5.56 2.45
N LEU A 23 23.22 -4.95 3.51
CA LEU A 23 23.35 -5.41 4.89
C LEU A 23 22.36 -6.52 5.29
N ASN A 24 21.48 -6.95 4.38
CA ASN A 24 20.43 -7.96 4.62
C ASN A 24 19.57 -7.65 5.86
N GLN A 25 19.09 -6.41 6.01
CA GLN A 25 18.29 -5.98 7.17
C GLN A 25 16.81 -5.78 6.80
N PRO A 26 16.00 -6.84 6.72
CA PRO A 26 14.62 -6.77 6.20
C PRO A 26 13.71 -5.88 7.05
N HIS A 27 13.80 -5.92 8.37
CA HIS A 27 12.90 -5.13 9.22
C HIS A 27 13.14 -3.62 9.09
N ARG A 28 14.41 -3.21 8.94
CA ARG A 28 14.76 -1.80 8.72
C ARG A 28 14.29 -1.31 7.35
N LEU A 29 14.42 -2.16 6.33
CA LEU A 29 13.92 -1.85 4.98
C LEU A 29 12.41 -1.65 4.97
N LEU A 30 11.68 -2.51 5.70
CA LEU A 30 10.24 -2.35 5.88
C LEU A 30 9.88 -1.03 6.55
N THR A 31 10.59 -0.66 7.63
CA THR A 31 10.35 0.62 8.32
C THR A 31 10.62 1.81 7.40
N LEU A 32 11.70 1.76 6.59
CA LEU A 32 11.99 2.78 5.58
C LEU A 32 10.83 2.93 4.59
N PHE A 33 10.32 1.81 4.06
CA PHE A 33 9.21 1.82 3.12
C PHE A 33 7.90 2.33 3.75
N ILE A 34 7.62 1.98 5.01
CA ILE A 34 6.49 2.53 5.77
C ILE A 34 6.63 4.05 5.91
N GLU A 35 7.82 4.53 6.26
CA GLU A 35 8.08 5.96 6.43
C GLU A 35 7.90 6.72 5.11
N VAL A 36 8.42 6.20 4.00
CA VAL A 36 8.23 6.77 2.66
C VAL A 36 6.76 6.81 2.27
N MET A 37 6.00 5.75 2.52
CA MET A 37 4.57 5.71 2.21
C MET A 37 3.76 6.71 3.05
N ASN A 38 4.11 6.89 4.33
CA ASN A 38 3.46 7.86 5.21
C ASN A 38 3.85 9.31 4.88
N ALA A 39 5.09 9.52 4.43
CA ALA A 39 5.61 10.81 4.00
C ALA A 39 5.39 11.05 2.49
N ARG A 40 4.31 10.48 1.92
CA ARG A 40 3.95 10.65 0.51
C ARG A 40 3.96 12.13 0.11
N GLU A 41 4.94 12.51 -0.70
CA GLU A 41 5.11 13.86 -1.25
C GLU A 41 4.49 13.96 -2.66
N ASP A 42 4.59 12.88 -3.44
CA ASP A 42 4.07 12.80 -4.82
C ASP A 42 2.88 11.85 -4.92
N GLU A 43 1.70 12.35 -5.31
CA GLU A 43 0.49 11.52 -5.52
C GLU A 43 0.61 10.58 -6.73
N GLU A 44 1.40 10.96 -7.74
CA GLU A 44 1.62 10.16 -8.95
C GLU A 44 2.57 8.97 -8.74
N SER A 45 3.38 8.99 -7.67
CA SER A 45 4.32 7.91 -7.37
C SER A 45 3.61 6.74 -6.69
N ILE A 46 4.03 5.52 -7.04
CA ILE A 46 3.42 4.30 -6.47
C ILE A 46 3.86 4.15 -5.02
N MET A 47 5.14 4.34 -4.71
CA MET A 47 5.64 4.29 -3.33
C MET A 47 5.38 5.60 -2.57
N GLY A 48 5.35 6.73 -3.27
CA GLY A 48 5.19 8.08 -2.71
C GLY A 48 6.38 9.01 -2.92
N SER A 49 7.45 8.50 -3.56
CA SER A 49 8.59 9.27 -4.03
C SER A 49 9.08 8.68 -5.35
N LYS A 50 9.13 9.49 -6.41
CA LYS A 50 9.60 9.06 -7.74
C LYS A 50 11.02 8.48 -7.69
N ALA A 51 11.88 9.00 -6.80
CA ALA A 51 13.24 8.51 -6.64
C ALA A 51 13.31 7.05 -6.15
N VAL A 52 12.42 6.66 -5.24
CA VAL A 52 12.35 5.29 -4.72
C VAL A 52 11.83 4.33 -5.79
N ASP A 53 10.83 4.76 -6.56
CA ASP A 53 10.28 3.96 -7.67
C ASP A 53 11.38 3.66 -8.72
N GLU A 54 12.18 4.65 -9.11
CA GLU A 54 13.27 4.46 -10.09
C GLU A 54 14.38 3.54 -9.58
N ILE A 55 14.69 3.56 -8.28
CA ILE A 55 15.68 2.63 -7.71
C ILE A 55 15.18 1.21 -7.74
N ILE A 56 13.90 0.99 -7.39
CA ILE A 56 13.31 -0.35 -7.44
C ILE A 56 13.36 -0.88 -8.88
N LYS A 57 13.06 -0.04 -9.89
CA LYS A 57 13.19 -0.41 -11.31
C LYS A 57 14.62 -0.68 -11.77
N GLY A 58 15.60 -0.03 -11.16
CA GLY A 58 17.02 -0.16 -11.50
C GLY A 58 17.77 -1.27 -10.74
N MET A 59 17.09 -2.08 -9.92
CA MET A 59 17.73 -3.14 -9.13
C MET A 59 18.25 -4.28 -10.01
N THR A 60 19.36 -4.90 -9.58
CA THR A 60 19.90 -6.10 -10.23
C THR A 60 19.07 -7.34 -9.87
N ASN A 61 19.18 -8.42 -10.67
CA ASN A 61 18.43 -9.66 -10.44
C ASN A 61 18.66 -10.25 -9.02
N GLU A 62 19.88 -10.16 -8.48
CA GLU A 62 20.20 -10.64 -7.12
C GLU A 62 19.51 -9.79 -6.03
N GLN A 63 19.46 -8.46 -6.22
CA GLN A 63 18.78 -7.57 -5.29
C GLN A 63 17.26 -7.79 -5.35
N LEU A 64 16.75 -8.03 -6.56
CA LEU A 64 15.35 -8.33 -6.81
C LEU A 64 14.92 -9.66 -6.17
N GLU A 65 15.75 -10.71 -6.25
CA GLU A 65 15.51 -11.98 -5.56
C GLU A 65 15.38 -11.79 -4.04
N LYS A 66 16.30 -11.04 -3.43
CA LYS A 66 16.25 -10.72 -2.00
C LYS A 66 15.00 -9.90 -1.65
N LEU A 67 14.69 -8.90 -2.46
CA LEU A 67 13.52 -8.06 -2.26
C LEU A 67 12.22 -8.88 -2.33
N LEU A 68 12.08 -9.75 -3.32
CA LEU A 68 10.92 -10.65 -3.45
C LEU A 68 10.79 -11.61 -2.26
N THR A 69 11.91 -12.10 -1.74
CA THR A 69 11.93 -12.91 -0.50
C THR A 69 11.39 -12.11 0.68
N TYR A 70 11.82 -10.87 0.86
CA TYR A 70 11.34 -10.00 1.93
C TYR A 70 9.86 -9.62 1.75
N ILE A 71 9.43 -9.32 0.53
CA ILE A 71 8.02 -9.03 0.20
C ILE A 71 7.15 -10.23 0.58
N ARG A 72 7.57 -11.45 0.24
CA ARG A 72 6.86 -12.69 0.64
C ARG A 72 6.68 -12.76 2.14
N ASP A 73 7.76 -12.56 2.90
CA ASP A 73 7.73 -12.65 4.35
C ASP A 73 6.83 -11.55 4.96
N TRP A 74 6.89 -10.31 4.44
CA TRP A 74 6.02 -9.22 4.89
C TRP A 74 4.54 -9.44 4.53
N ASN A 75 4.27 -10.06 3.39
CA ASN A 75 2.90 -10.35 2.92
C ASN A 75 2.18 -11.38 3.80
N THR A 76 2.91 -12.23 4.53
CA THR A 76 2.29 -13.17 5.49
C THR A 76 1.59 -12.46 6.65
N ASN A 77 2.01 -11.23 6.98
CA ASN A 77 1.49 -10.47 8.11
C ASN A 77 0.53 -9.35 7.63
N ALA A 78 -0.73 -9.41 8.08
CA ALA A 78 -1.74 -8.41 7.72
C ALA A 78 -1.31 -6.96 8.02
N LYS A 79 -0.52 -6.70 9.07
CA LYS A 79 -0.04 -5.35 9.42
C LYS A 79 0.95 -4.78 8.40
N HIS A 80 1.66 -5.64 7.68
CA HIS A 80 2.69 -5.25 6.72
C HIS A 80 2.29 -5.54 5.26
N SER A 81 1.15 -6.22 5.07
CA SER A 81 0.60 -6.58 3.76
C SER A 81 0.46 -5.40 2.81
N HIS A 82 -0.05 -4.26 3.27
CA HIS A 82 -0.24 -3.08 2.41
C HIS A 82 1.08 -2.56 1.82
N VAL A 83 2.13 -2.51 2.65
CA VAL A 83 3.47 -2.08 2.22
C VAL A 83 4.05 -3.11 1.26
N ALA A 84 3.95 -4.40 1.59
CA ALA A 84 4.43 -5.49 0.74
C ALA A 84 3.77 -5.47 -0.65
N GLN A 85 2.45 -5.29 -0.73
CA GLN A 85 1.68 -5.21 -1.98
C GLN A 85 2.01 -3.95 -2.78
N THR A 86 2.27 -2.83 -2.11
CA THR A 86 2.69 -1.58 -2.78
C THR A 86 4.06 -1.75 -3.43
N VAL A 87 5.04 -2.29 -2.70
CA VAL A 87 6.38 -2.58 -3.25
C VAL A 87 6.28 -3.59 -4.39
N LEU A 88 5.47 -4.65 -4.21
CA LEU A 88 5.23 -5.64 -5.27
C LEU A 88 4.65 -5.00 -6.53
N ASN A 89 3.71 -4.07 -6.40
CA ASN A 89 3.15 -3.33 -7.54
C ASN A 89 4.21 -2.46 -8.26
N VAL A 90 5.14 -1.84 -7.52
CA VAL A 90 6.28 -1.13 -8.14
C VAL A 90 7.14 -2.10 -8.97
N VAL A 91 7.47 -3.26 -8.40
CA VAL A 91 8.25 -4.30 -9.07
C VAL A 91 7.54 -4.79 -10.35
N LEU A 92 6.27 -5.17 -10.26
CA LEU A 92 5.52 -5.71 -11.39
C LEU A 92 5.29 -4.69 -12.52
N ARG A 93 5.25 -3.38 -12.20
CA ARG A 93 5.18 -2.30 -13.20
C ARG A 93 6.53 -1.91 -13.76
N GLY A 94 7.60 -2.16 -13.01
CA GLY A 94 8.97 -1.79 -13.35
C GLY A 94 9.68 -2.80 -14.24
N PHE A 95 9.41 -4.09 -14.04
CA PHE A 95 10.11 -5.18 -14.72
C PHE A 95 9.17 -5.90 -15.70
N SER A 96 9.72 -6.28 -16.86
CA SER A 96 9.02 -7.15 -17.80
C SER A 96 8.91 -8.59 -17.28
N SER A 97 7.95 -9.35 -17.78
CA SER A 97 7.79 -10.76 -17.42
C SER A 97 9.02 -11.60 -17.75
N GLU A 98 9.77 -11.25 -18.80
CA GLU A 98 11.00 -11.95 -19.19
C GLU A 98 12.10 -11.74 -18.14
N GLN A 99 12.32 -10.50 -17.70
CA GLN A 99 13.29 -10.18 -16.65
C GLN A 99 12.94 -10.84 -15.31
N LEU A 100 11.65 -10.93 -14.96
CA LEU A 100 11.21 -11.61 -13.75
C LEU A 100 11.47 -13.13 -13.79
N LEU A 101 11.46 -13.74 -14.98
CA LEU A 101 11.79 -15.16 -15.14
C LEU A 101 13.29 -15.46 -15.05
N GLU A 102 14.14 -14.46 -15.31
CA GLU A 102 15.60 -14.57 -15.13
C GLU A 102 16.04 -14.54 -13.67
N VAL A 103 15.16 -14.11 -12.76
CA VAL A 103 15.44 -14.09 -11.32
C VAL A 103 15.38 -15.51 -10.77
N ASN A 104 16.42 -15.92 -10.03
CA ASN A 104 16.46 -17.24 -9.42
C ASN A 104 15.28 -17.40 -8.43
N ASN A 105 14.69 -18.59 -8.40
CA ASN A 105 13.57 -18.93 -7.52
C ASN A 105 12.33 -18.03 -7.65
N ALA A 106 12.22 -17.20 -8.70
CA ALA A 106 11.10 -16.28 -8.87
C ALA A 106 9.74 -17.00 -8.84
N LYS A 107 9.66 -18.16 -9.50
CA LYS A 107 8.45 -18.99 -9.52
C LYS A 107 8.01 -19.40 -8.12
N GLU A 108 8.92 -19.94 -7.31
CA GLU A 108 8.60 -20.40 -5.95
C GLU A 108 8.21 -19.22 -5.02
N LEU A 109 8.88 -18.07 -5.18
CA LEU A 109 8.57 -16.86 -4.43
C LEU A 109 7.18 -16.32 -4.80
N ILE A 110 6.84 -16.30 -6.10
CA ILE A 110 5.54 -15.87 -6.60
C ILE A 110 4.44 -16.85 -6.17
N ASP A 111 4.66 -18.16 -6.31
CA ASP A 111 3.71 -19.19 -5.87
C ASP A 111 3.40 -19.04 -4.35
N GLY A 112 4.41 -18.68 -3.54
CA GLY A 112 4.23 -18.39 -2.12
C GLY A 112 3.48 -17.07 -1.83
N LEU A 113 3.48 -16.11 -2.75
CA LEU A 113 2.81 -14.81 -2.60
C LEU A 113 1.31 -14.87 -2.93
N ILE A 114 0.91 -15.72 -3.88
CA ILE A 114 -0.46 -15.83 -4.38
C ILE A 114 -1.49 -16.03 -3.25
N PRO A 115 -1.40 -17.05 -2.38
CA PRO A 115 -2.47 -17.36 -1.43
C PRO A 115 -2.68 -16.24 -0.40
N TYR A 116 -1.62 -15.54 0.00
CA TYR A 116 -1.73 -14.40 0.91
C TYR A 116 -2.30 -13.17 0.22
N THR A 117 -1.90 -12.92 -1.03
CA THR A 117 -2.44 -11.82 -1.84
C THR A 117 -3.95 -12.01 -2.09
N GLU A 118 -4.38 -13.23 -2.43
CA GLU A 118 -5.80 -13.58 -2.58
C GLU A 118 -6.58 -13.37 -1.29
N ARG A 119 -6.05 -13.83 -0.15
CA ARG A 119 -6.69 -13.62 1.16
C ARG A 119 -6.82 -12.14 1.50
N HIS A 120 -5.79 -11.34 1.26
CA HIS A 120 -5.85 -9.90 1.52
C HIS A 120 -6.81 -9.21 0.56
N TYR A 121 -6.88 -9.64 -0.69
CA TYR A 121 -7.85 -9.15 -1.66
C TYR A 121 -9.30 -9.42 -1.21
N GLN A 122 -9.60 -10.65 -0.79
CA GLN A 122 -10.93 -11.00 -0.23
C GLN A 122 -11.27 -10.13 0.97
N ARG A 123 -10.30 -9.93 1.88
CA ARG A 123 -10.50 -9.05 3.04
C ARG A 123 -10.78 -7.61 2.63
N LEU A 124 -10.15 -7.09 1.58
CA LEU A 124 -10.41 -5.75 1.06
C LEU A 124 -11.81 -5.66 0.44
N ASP A 125 -12.23 -6.68 -0.31
CA ASP A 125 -13.57 -6.78 -0.89
C ASP A 125 -14.68 -6.80 0.18
N ASP A 126 -14.46 -7.57 1.25
CA ASP A 126 -15.34 -7.59 2.42
C ASP A 126 -15.44 -6.20 3.09
N LEU A 127 -14.32 -5.48 3.21
CA LEU A 127 -14.30 -4.13 3.79
C LEU A 127 -15.05 -3.12 2.92
N VAL A 128 -14.93 -3.21 1.60
CA VAL A 128 -15.71 -2.38 0.66
C VAL A 128 -17.19 -2.69 0.82
N THR A 129 -17.57 -3.97 0.86
CA THR A 129 -18.96 -4.38 1.09
C THR A 129 -19.50 -3.86 2.42
N GLN A 130 -18.71 -3.92 3.49
CA GLN A 130 -19.10 -3.40 4.81
C GLN A 130 -19.25 -1.88 4.80
N SER A 131 -18.50 -1.14 3.98
CA SER A 131 -18.61 0.32 3.90
C SER A 131 -20.00 0.81 3.46
N PHE A 132 -20.76 0.01 2.70
CA PHE A 132 -22.13 0.34 2.30
C PHE A 132 -23.11 0.49 3.47
N ILE A 133 -22.78 0.00 4.66
CA ILE A 133 -23.60 0.26 5.86
C ILE A 133 -23.64 1.76 6.20
N VAL A 134 -22.56 2.50 5.90
CA VAL A 134 -22.51 3.95 6.11
C VAL A 134 -23.45 4.63 5.13
N ASP A 135 -23.45 4.22 3.87
CA ASP A 135 -24.37 4.75 2.85
C ASP A 135 -25.83 4.46 3.21
N TYR A 136 -26.11 3.22 3.66
CA TYR A 136 -27.44 2.83 4.11
C TYR A 136 -27.91 3.67 5.30
N THR A 137 -27.06 3.86 6.31
CA THR A 137 -27.42 4.65 7.50
C THR A 137 -27.61 6.13 7.16
N LEU A 138 -26.76 6.72 6.31
CA LEU A 138 -26.96 8.09 5.80
C LEU A 138 -28.26 8.22 5.00
N HIS A 139 -28.57 7.25 4.14
CA HIS A 139 -29.82 7.25 3.37
C HIS A 139 -31.04 7.16 4.28
N ALA A 140 -31.02 6.27 5.27
CA ALA A 140 -32.08 6.15 6.26
C ALA A 140 -32.28 7.46 7.05
N MET A 141 -31.21 8.09 7.52
CA MET A 141 -31.30 9.38 8.22
C MET A 141 -31.92 10.48 7.35
N ASN A 142 -31.58 10.55 6.06
CA ASN A 142 -32.19 11.50 5.12
C ASN A 142 -33.67 11.20 4.84
N LEU A 143 -34.07 9.93 4.83
CA LEU A 143 -35.48 9.52 4.67
C LEU A 143 -36.31 9.89 5.92
N PHE A 144 -35.69 9.85 7.10
CA PHE A 144 -36.27 10.28 8.37
C PHE A 144 -36.15 11.80 8.61
N ASP A 145 -35.99 12.62 7.57
CA ASP A 145 -36.23 14.07 7.65
C ASP A 145 -37.64 14.47 7.15
N PRO A 146 -38.74 14.13 7.85
CA PRO A 146 -40.07 14.62 7.51
C PRO A 146 -40.35 16.04 8.05
N ILE A 147 -39.36 16.79 8.56
CA ILE A 147 -39.64 18.07 9.26
C ILE A 147 -39.48 19.31 8.36
N LYS A 148 -38.83 19.23 7.18
CA LYS A 148 -38.65 20.43 6.31
C LYS A 148 -39.64 20.62 5.16
N LYS A 149 -40.59 19.71 4.91
CA LYS A 149 -41.54 19.84 3.79
C LYS A 149 -43.03 19.89 4.15
N GLY A 150 -43.39 19.96 5.44
CA GLY A 150 -44.79 19.75 5.85
C GLY A 150 -45.41 20.73 6.86
N VAL A 151 -44.75 21.83 7.24
CA VAL A 151 -45.37 22.85 8.12
C VAL A 151 -45.37 24.20 7.41
N GLY A 152 -46.30 24.32 6.45
CA GLY A 152 -46.51 25.50 5.62
C GLY A 152 -47.95 25.59 5.10
N MET A 153 -48.93 25.19 5.91
CA MET A 153 -50.36 25.54 5.87
C MET A 153 -50.86 25.27 7.30
N GLU A 154 -51.55 26.14 8.04
CA GLU A 154 -52.67 26.99 7.67
C GLU A 154 -52.62 28.30 8.48
N GLY A 155 -52.45 29.43 7.78
CA GLY A 155 -53.04 30.69 8.23
C GLY A 155 -54.32 30.86 7.43
N ILE A 156 -55.46 30.53 8.02
CA ILE A 156 -56.77 30.94 7.51
C ILE A 156 -57.48 31.65 8.67
N GLU A 157 -57.84 32.88 8.34
CA GLU A 157 -58.45 33.98 9.09
C GLU A 157 -59.50 33.60 10.15
N GLU A 158 -59.39 34.26 11.32
CA GLU A 158 -60.45 34.40 12.32
C GLU A 158 -61.54 35.35 11.79
N ASP A 159 -62.79 34.91 11.79
CA ASP A 159 -64.00 35.76 11.77
C ASP A 159 -64.44 36.11 13.21
#